data_AF-A0AAV0WP53-F1
#
_entry.id   AF-A0AAV0WP53-F1
#
_cell.length_a   1.000
_cell.length_b   1.000
_cell.length_c   1.000
_cell.angle_alpha   90.00
_cell.angle_beta   90.00
_cell.angle_gamma   90.00
#
_symmetry.space_group_name_H-M   'P 1'
#
loop_
_entity.id
_entity.type
_entity.pdbx_description
1 polymer ?
#
loop_
_entity_poly.entity_id
_entity_poly.type
_entity_poly.pdbx_seq_one_letter_code
_entity_poly.pdbx_strand_id
1 'polypeptide(L)'
;MSLKNARFPLQDVFNRIIEQTKIEIVEPIASYPILKKEIVYNHLIHPDPTDTLYENVITENCILSSVNKKNMYFLLKNNVIICIKKIIKKANGSVYFEVVKYNAVPFFDNPLVSDIVGDFYVDIFDETDSFLINMCDIKHKCLFFSISDVKAVAITLLHDLY
;
A
#
# COMPACT_ATOMS: atom_id res chain seq x y z
N MET A 1 -3.84 -54.63 22.21
CA MET A 1 -4.35 -53.25 22.02
C MET A 1 -4.39 -52.99 20.52
N SER A 2 -5.58 -53.07 19.89
CA SER A 2 -5.74 -52.93 18.43
C SER A 2 -5.88 -51.45 18.07
N LEU A 3 -4.91 -50.92 17.32
CA LEU A 3 -4.99 -49.57 16.74
C LEU A 3 -6.12 -49.54 15.71
N LYS A 4 -7.30 -49.08 16.12
CA LYS A 4 -8.52 -49.01 15.29
C LYS A 4 -8.41 -48.09 14.06
N ASN A 5 -7.32 -47.34 13.89
CA ASN A 5 -7.18 -46.29 12.86
C ASN A 5 -6.17 -46.62 11.74
N ALA A 6 -5.70 -47.85 11.61
CA ALA A 6 -4.67 -48.19 10.61
C ALA A 6 -5.21 -48.54 9.21
N ARG A 7 -6.53 -48.64 9.02
CA ARG A 7 -7.11 -49.19 7.77
C ARG A 7 -7.16 -48.21 6.60
N PHE A 8 -7.31 -46.90 6.85
CA PHE A 8 -7.41 -45.89 5.78
C PHE A 8 -6.69 -44.59 6.13
N PRO A 9 -5.36 -44.64 6.35
CA PRO A 9 -4.59 -43.49 6.81
C PRO A 9 -4.70 -42.29 5.85
N LEU A 10 -4.79 -42.53 4.54
CA LEU A 10 -4.96 -41.47 3.54
C LEU A 10 -6.34 -40.81 3.60
N GLN A 11 -7.39 -41.57 3.91
CA GLN A 11 -8.74 -41.05 4.00
C GLN A 11 -8.93 -40.21 5.27
N ASP A 12 -8.32 -40.63 6.39
CA ASP A 12 -8.31 -39.83 7.62
C ASP A 12 -7.52 -38.53 7.44
N VAL A 13 -6.39 -38.56 6.73
CA VAL A 13 -5.63 -37.35 6.38
C VAL A 13 -6.46 -36.43 5.49
N PHE A 14 -7.13 -36.97 4.47
CA PHE A 14 -8.00 -36.20 3.59
C PHE A 14 -9.19 -35.57 4.33
N ASN A 15 -9.84 -36.33 5.21
CA ASN A 15 -10.93 -35.82 6.04
C ASN A 15 -10.46 -34.71 6.97
N ARG A 16 -9.28 -34.83 7.59
CA ARG A 16 -8.70 -33.75 8.41
C ARG A 16 -8.36 -32.51 7.61
N ILE A 17 -7.88 -32.64 6.38
CA ILE A 17 -7.62 -31.49 5.48
C ILE A 17 -8.94 -30.78 5.16
N ILE A 18 -10.00 -31.53 4.82
CA ILE A 18 -11.34 -30.97 4.56
C ILE A 18 -11.93 -30.32 5.80
N GLU A 19 -11.77 -30.94 6.97
CA GLU A 19 -12.21 -30.36 8.23
C GLU A 19 -11.45 -29.06 8.51
N GLN A 20 -10.13 -29.01 8.33
CA GLN A 20 -9.35 -27.79 8.48
C GLN A 20 -9.74 -26.69 7.48
N THR A 21 -9.99 -27.02 6.21
CA THR A 21 -10.46 -26.03 5.21
C THR A 21 -11.90 -25.59 5.42
N LYS A 22 -12.75 -26.40 6.06
CA LYS A 22 -14.10 -25.98 6.48
C LYS A 22 -14.11 -25.21 7.79
N ILE A 23 -13.09 -25.41 8.63
CA ILE A 23 -12.84 -24.67 9.87
C ILE A 23 -12.09 -23.37 9.59
N GLU A 24 -11.50 -23.17 8.39
CA GLU A 24 -11.15 -21.83 7.93
C GLU A 24 -12.42 -21.00 7.91
N ILE A 25 -12.51 -20.27 9.01
CA ILE A 25 -13.54 -19.37 9.44
C ILE A 25 -13.95 -18.58 8.20
N VAL A 26 -15.27 -18.44 8.01
CA VAL A 26 -15.83 -17.34 7.24
C VAL A 26 -15.34 -16.07 7.94
N GLU A 27 -14.08 -15.70 7.70
CA GLU A 27 -13.55 -14.44 8.14
C GLU A 27 -14.46 -13.41 7.49
N PRO A 28 -14.98 -12.43 8.25
CA PRO A 28 -15.81 -11.40 7.66
C PRO A 28 -14.99 -10.82 6.52
N ILE A 29 -15.52 -10.89 5.30
CA ILE A 29 -14.90 -10.32 4.11
C ILE A 29 -14.58 -8.88 4.51
N ALA A 30 -13.30 -8.60 4.72
CA ALA A 30 -12.90 -7.31 5.22
C ALA A 30 -13.24 -6.30 4.12
N SER A 31 -14.21 -5.41 4.40
CA SER A 31 -14.58 -4.38 3.42
C SER A 31 -13.44 -3.37 3.36
N TYR A 32 -12.63 -3.46 2.31
CA TYR A 32 -11.60 -2.49 2.03
C TYR A 32 -12.19 -1.19 1.46
N PRO A 33 -11.52 -0.04 1.64
CA PRO A 33 -10.28 0.15 2.39
C PRO A 33 -10.48 0.28 3.91
N ILE A 34 -9.51 -0.20 4.69
CA ILE A 34 -9.50 -0.12 6.17
C ILE A 34 -8.54 0.98 6.62
N LEU A 35 -9.07 1.98 7.34
CA LEU A 35 -8.26 3.01 7.98
C LEU A 35 -7.75 2.51 9.34
N LYS A 36 -6.44 2.65 9.59
CA LYS A 36 -5.83 2.23 10.86
C LYS A 36 -4.97 3.33 11.48
N LYS A 37 -4.97 3.32 12.82
CA LYS A 37 -4.25 4.26 13.69
C LYS A 37 -4.63 5.70 13.39
N GLU A 38 -5.78 6.07 13.94
CA GLU A 38 -6.24 7.46 13.95
C GLU A 38 -5.25 8.35 14.69
N ILE A 39 -4.98 9.53 14.13
CA ILE A 39 -4.07 10.51 14.70
C ILE A 39 -4.91 11.53 15.45
N VAL A 40 -4.54 11.78 16.72
CA VAL A 40 -5.21 12.79 17.55
C VAL A 40 -5.14 14.16 16.87
N TYR A 41 -6.27 14.84 16.79
CA TYR A 41 -6.36 16.15 16.17
C TYR A 41 -5.36 17.14 16.78
N ASN A 42 -4.65 17.84 15.89
CA ASN A 42 -3.74 18.92 16.24
C ASN A 42 -3.78 19.98 15.14
N HIS A 43 -4.25 21.18 15.48
CA HIS A 43 -4.38 22.32 14.57
C HIS A 43 -3.05 22.74 13.90
N LEU A 44 -1.90 22.44 14.53
CA LEU A 44 -0.57 22.70 13.95
C LEU A 44 -0.22 21.71 12.84
N ILE A 45 -0.81 20.51 12.85
CA ILE A 45 -0.57 19.45 11.86
C ILE A 45 -1.57 19.56 10.72
N HIS A 46 -2.85 19.82 11.05
CA HIS A 46 -3.91 20.00 10.08
C HIS A 46 -4.97 20.97 10.62
N PRO A 47 -5.26 22.07 9.91
CA PRO A 47 -6.08 23.16 10.45
C PRO A 47 -7.58 22.86 10.49
N ASP A 48 -8.06 21.91 9.67
CA ASP A 48 -9.49 21.60 9.57
C ASP A 48 -9.89 20.59 10.67
N PRO A 49 -10.71 20.98 11.65
CA PRO A 49 -11.13 20.09 12.74
C PRO A 49 -12.21 19.06 12.32
N THR A 50 -12.79 19.20 11.13
CA THR A 50 -13.80 18.26 10.61
C THR A 50 -13.16 17.03 9.95
N ASP A 51 -11.86 17.11 9.68
CA ASP A 51 -11.08 16.05 9.08
C ASP A 51 -10.46 15.15 10.13
N THR A 52 -10.45 13.85 9.86
CA THR A 52 -9.78 12.85 10.69
C THR A 52 -8.56 12.31 9.97
N LEU A 53 -7.42 12.29 10.64
CA LEU A 53 -6.15 11.83 10.07
C LEU A 53 -5.85 10.38 10.47
N TYR A 54 -5.20 9.64 9.58
CA TYR A 54 -4.78 8.26 9.83
C TYR A 54 -3.32 8.03 9.44
N GLU A 55 -2.66 7.06 10.08
CA GLU A 55 -1.32 6.65 9.65
C GLU A 55 -1.35 5.72 8.44
N ASN A 56 -2.40 4.88 8.30
CA ASN A 56 -2.43 3.84 7.28
C ASN A 56 -3.80 3.64 6.66
N VAL A 57 -3.78 3.32 5.36
CA VAL A 57 -4.91 2.74 4.63
C VAL A 57 -4.50 1.35 4.16
N ILE A 58 -5.28 0.34 4.52
CA ILE A 58 -5.11 -1.02 4.01
C ILE A 58 -6.10 -1.23 2.89
N THR A 59 -5.61 -1.70 1.74
CA THR A 59 -6.39 -2.13 0.57
C THR A 59 -6.23 -3.64 0.42
N GLU A 60 -6.92 -4.23 -0.57
CA GLU A 60 -6.79 -5.66 -0.87
C GLU A 60 -5.34 -6.06 -1.17
N ASN A 61 -4.64 -5.24 -1.95
CA ASN A 61 -3.34 -5.60 -2.52
C ASN A 61 -2.16 -4.89 -1.83
N CYS A 62 -2.39 -3.80 -1.10
CA CYS A 62 -1.30 -3.08 -0.46
C CYS A 62 -1.69 -2.27 0.78
N ILE A 63 -0.67 -1.79 1.49
CA ILE A 63 -0.78 -0.81 2.57
C ILE A 63 -0.19 0.51 2.09
N LEU A 64 -0.97 1.59 2.24
CA LEU A 64 -0.56 2.97 2.07
C LEU A 64 -0.30 3.56 3.45
N SER A 65 0.81 4.24 3.63
CA SER A 65 1.22 4.81 4.91
C SER A 65 1.75 6.22 4.76
N SER A 66 1.44 7.09 5.72
CA SER A 66 2.06 8.42 5.86
C SER A 66 3.34 8.40 6.70
N VAL A 67 3.64 7.28 7.38
CA VAL A 67 4.74 7.19 8.36
C VAL A 67 5.77 6.14 7.95
N ASN A 68 5.32 4.99 7.44
CA ASN A 68 6.21 3.89 7.07
C ASN A 68 6.88 4.14 5.71
N LYS A 69 8.20 4.35 5.73
CA LYS A 69 9.01 4.64 4.53
C LYS A 69 8.85 3.62 3.39
N LYS A 70 8.53 2.35 3.69
CA LYS A 70 8.32 1.32 2.65
C LYS A 70 6.98 1.43 1.93
N ASN A 71 6.02 2.14 2.51
CA ASN A 71 4.61 2.15 2.11
C ASN A 71 4.10 3.57 1.81
N MET A 72 4.98 4.55 1.63
CA MET A 72 4.61 5.95 1.37
C MET A 72 4.78 6.38 -0.09
N TYR A 73 5.45 5.59 -0.93
CA TYR A 73 5.81 5.97 -2.29
C TYR A 73 4.98 5.24 -3.35
N PHE A 74 4.45 5.99 -4.30
CA PHE A 74 3.57 5.46 -5.35
C PHE A 74 3.75 6.19 -6.68
N LEU A 75 3.41 5.50 -7.76
CA LEU A 75 3.29 6.07 -9.10
C LEU A 75 1.82 6.37 -9.38
N LEU A 76 1.52 7.59 -9.81
CA LEU A 76 0.19 7.97 -10.26
C LEU A 76 -0.06 7.56 -11.72
N LYS A 77 -1.33 7.59 -12.15
CA LYS A 77 -1.73 7.27 -13.54
C LYS A 77 -1.10 8.18 -14.60
N ASN A 78 -0.71 9.40 -14.22
CA ASN A 78 0.02 10.35 -15.06
C ASN A 78 1.56 10.14 -15.03
N ASN A 79 2.03 8.99 -14.52
CA ASN A 79 3.44 8.62 -14.39
C ASN A 79 4.27 9.55 -13.49
N VAL A 80 3.62 10.23 -12.53
CA VAL A 80 4.31 11.05 -11.52
C VAL A 80 4.55 10.21 -10.26
N ILE A 81 5.78 10.27 -9.73
CA ILE A 81 6.13 9.65 -8.45
C ILE A 81 5.79 10.60 -7.31
N ILE A 82 5.10 10.06 -6.31
CA ILE A 82 4.64 10.80 -5.15
C ILE A 82 5.08 10.17 -3.83
N CYS A 83 5.08 10.97 -2.77
CA CYS A 83 5.15 10.52 -1.38
C CYS A 83 3.91 10.99 -0.61
N ILE A 84 3.28 10.05 0.08
CA ILE A 84 2.14 10.32 0.97
C ILE A 84 2.63 10.99 2.24
N LYS A 85 2.18 12.22 2.48
CA LYS A 85 2.45 12.97 3.71
C LYS A 85 1.32 12.84 4.71
N LYS A 86 0.06 12.83 4.25
CA LYS A 86 -1.12 12.62 5.13
C LYS A 86 -2.19 11.76 4.47
N ILE A 87 -2.92 11.04 5.31
CA ILE A 87 -4.15 10.33 4.94
C ILE A 87 -5.29 11.00 5.68
N ILE A 88 -6.27 11.48 4.93
CA ILE A 88 -7.33 12.35 5.43
C ILE A 88 -8.67 11.68 5.14
N LYS A 89 -9.48 11.47 6.17
CA LYS A 89 -10.89 11.13 6.05
C LYS A 89 -11.71 12.38 6.29
N LYS A 90 -12.44 12.82 5.27
CA LYS A 90 -13.36 13.96 5.34
C LYS A 90 -14.62 13.57 6.11
N ALA A 91 -15.36 14.56 6.63
CA ALA A 91 -16.64 14.35 7.33
C ALA A 91 -17.71 13.60 6.50
N ASN A 92 -17.65 13.71 5.16
CA ASN A 92 -18.53 12.96 4.25
C ASN A 92 -18.13 11.48 4.06
N GLY A 93 -17.09 11.00 4.76
CA GLY A 93 -16.57 9.64 4.67
C GLY A 93 -15.56 9.39 3.56
N SER A 94 -15.33 10.35 2.66
CA SER A 94 -14.34 10.21 1.59
C SER A 94 -12.91 10.24 2.11
N VAL A 95 -12.03 9.47 1.47
CA VAL A 95 -10.61 9.35 1.83
C VAL A 95 -9.75 10.02 0.75
N TYR A 96 -8.91 10.94 1.18
CA TYR A 96 -7.95 11.65 0.35
C TYR A 96 -6.54 11.50 0.91
N PHE A 97 -5.56 11.69 0.04
CA PHE A 97 -4.15 11.68 0.39
C PHE A 97 -3.57 13.05 0.09
N GLU A 98 -2.92 13.64 1.08
CA GLU A 98 -2.05 14.79 0.85
C GLU A 98 -0.66 14.26 0.50
N VAL A 99 -0.18 14.63 -0.68
CA VAL A 99 1.02 14.08 -1.28
C VAL A 99 1.92 15.18 -1.81
N VAL A 100 3.22 14.90 -1.89
CA VAL A 100 4.17 15.70 -2.67
C VAL A 100 4.60 14.87 -3.88
N LYS A 101 4.97 15.53 -4.97
CA LYS A 101 5.60 14.87 -6.11
C LYS A 101 7.11 15.11 -6.09
N TYR A 102 7.83 14.16 -6.66
CA TYR A 102 9.26 14.31 -6.93
C TYR A 102 9.53 14.49 -8.41
N ASN A 103 10.63 15.17 -8.71
CA ASN A 103 11.19 15.13 -10.04
C ASN A 103 11.84 13.77 -10.29
N ALA A 104 11.34 13.04 -11.27
CA ALA A 104 11.77 11.68 -11.58
C ALA A 104 12.05 11.54 -13.07
N VAL A 105 13.18 10.92 -13.40
CA VAL A 105 13.55 10.57 -14.77
C VAL A 105 13.68 9.05 -14.87
N PRO A 106 13.26 8.43 -15.99
CA PRO A 106 13.49 7.01 -16.21
C PRO A 106 14.98 6.67 -16.05
N PHE A 107 15.29 5.57 -15.36
CA PHE A 107 16.67 5.14 -15.16
C PHE A 107 17.18 4.35 -16.37
N PHE A 108 16.32 3.55 -17.02
CA PHE A 108 16.56 2.96 -18.34
C PHE A 108 15.56 3.49 -19.38
N ASP A 109 16.02 3.63 -20.63
CA ASP A 109 15.15 3.96 -21.77
C ASP A 109 14.18 2.82 -22.13
N ASN A 110 14.52 1.58 -21.74
CA ASN A 110 13.69 0.38 -21.89
C ASN A 110 13.72 -0.43 -20.58
N PRO A 111 12.59 -0.92 -20.07
CA PRO A 111 12.57 -1.69 -18.83
C PRO A 111 13.43 -2.94 -18.96
N LEU A 112 14.39 -3.12 -18.05
CA LEU A 112 15.12 -4.37 -17.91
C LEU A 112 14.21 -5.38 -17.20
N VAL A 113 13.82 -6.42 -17.94
CA VAL A 113 12.99 -7.56 -17.51
C VAL A 113 11.48 -7.26 -17.48
N SER A 114 10.65 -8.25 -17.83
CA SER A 114 9.19 -8.17 -17.98
C SER A 114 8.41 -7.78 -16.72
N ASP A 115 9.04 -7.86 -15.55
CA ASP A 115 8.33 -7.81 -14.26
C ASP A 115 8.44 -6.43 -13.58
N ILE A 116 9.28 -5.54 -14.11
CA ILE A 116 9.43 -4.17 -13.62
C ILE A 116 8.70 -3.23 -14.58
N VAL A 117 7.57 -2.66 -14.12
CA VAL A 117 6.74 -1.76 -14.93
C VAL A 117 7.42 -0.39 -15.17
N GLY A 118 8.48 -0.09 -14.42
CA GLY A 118 9.27 1.13 -14.53
C GLY A 118 10.28 1.32 -13.40
N ASP A 119 11.38 1.96 -13.73
CA ASP A 119 12.51 2.28 -12.87
C ASP A 119 12.91 3.74 -13.08
N PHE A 120 13.12 4.45 -11.98
CA PHE A 120 13.27 5.90 -12.01
C PHE A 120 14.38 6.35 -11.08
N TYR A 121 15.16 7.32 -11.56
CA TYR A 121 16.00 8.15 -10.74
C TYR A 121 15.18 9.31 -10.20
N VAL A 122 15.22 9.52 -8.89
CA VAL A 122 14.39 10.52 -8.20
C VAL A 122 15.29 11.52 -7.50
N ASP A 123 15.04 12.81 -7.77
CA ASP A 123 15.60 13.90 -7.00
C ASP A 123 14.70 14.15 -5.79
N ILE A 124 15.26 13.96 -4.59
CA ILE A 124 14.55 14.10 -3.31
C ILE A 124 14.56 15.57 -2.85
N PHE A 125 15.53 16.38 -3.32
CA PHE A 125 15.68 17.75 -2.86
C PHE A 125 14.59 18.67 -3.42
N ASP A 126 14.15 18.41 -4.65
CA ASP A 126 13.17 19.22 -5.37
C ASP A 126 11.73 18.70 -5.16
N GLU A 127 11.29 18.64 -3.90
CA GLU A 127 9.88 18.38 -3.56
C GLU A 127 9.02 19.60 -3.90
N THR A 128 7.88 19.39 -4.58
CA THR A 128 6.93 20.49 -4.81
C THR A 128 5.95 20.66 -3.66
N ASP A 129 5.16 21.74 -3.73
CA ASP A 129 4.02 21.95 -2.86
C ASP A 129 3.08 20.74 -2.81
N SER A 130 2.48 20.52 -1.63
CA SER A 130 1.56 19.42 -1.41
C SER A 130 0.25 19.63 -2.15
N PHE A 131 -0.34 18.53 -2.61
CA PHE A 131 -1.65 18.51 -3.25
C PHE A 131 -2.45 17.29 -2.83
N LEU A 132 -3.77 17.34 -3.06
CA LEU A 132 -4.69 16.27 -2.70
C LEU A 132 -4.94 15.35 -3.90
N ILE A 133 -4.92 14.05 -3.64
CA ILE A 133 -5.33 13.01 -4.59
C ILE A 133 -6.33 12.06 -3.93
N ASN A 134 -7.08 11.32 -4.74
CA ASN A 134 -7.89 10.19 -4.29
C ASN A 134 -7.15 8.86 -4.50
N MET A 135 -7.75 7.77 -4.04
CA MET A 135 -7.17 6.43 -4.21
C MET A 135 -7.20 5.94 -5.66
N CYS A 136 -8.13 6.42 -6.48
CA CYS A 136 -8.29 6.06 -7.89
C CYS A 136 -7.19 6.66 -8.78
N ASP A 137 -6.47 7.67 -8.31
CA ASP A 137 -5.38 8.33 -9.05
C ASP A 137 -4.07 7.52 -9.00
N ILE A 138 -3.96 6.60 -8.03
CA ILE A 138 -2.77 5.79 -7.79
C ILE A 138 -2.75 4.59 -8.74
N LYS A 139 -1.61 4.38 -9.41
CA LYS A 139 -1.40 3.31 -10.39
C LYS A 139 -0.64 2.13 -9.78
N HIS A 140 0.59 2.37 -9.34
CA HIS A 140 1.46 1.31 -8.79
C HIS A 140 2.09 1.72 -7.47
N LYS A 141 2.34 0.74 -6.62
CA LYS A 141 3.22 0.90 -5.46
C LYS A 141 4.67 0.98 -5.91
N CYS A 142 5.44 1.87 -5.30
CA CYS A 142 6.87 1.98 -5.56
C CYS A 142 7.69 1.42 -4.40
N LEU A 143 8.71 0.64 -4.74
CA LEU A 143 9.82 0.34 -3.88
C LEU A 143 10.85 1.47 -4.02
N PHE A 144 11.14 2.15 -2.92
CA PHE A 144 11.93 3.39 -2.93
C PHE A 144 13.20 3.20 -2.10
N PHE A 145 14.35 3.51 -2.70
CA PHE A 145 15.66 3.38 -2.08
C PHE A 145 16.45 4.68 -2.21
N SER A 146 16.76 5.31 -1.08
CA SER A 146 17.70 6.44 -1.07
C SER A 146 19.11 5.94 -1.34
N ILE A 147 19.76 6.49 -2.37
CA ILE A 147 21.18 6.29 -2.66
C ILE A 147 22.01 7.30 -1.87
N SER A 148 21.50 8.53 -1.73
CA SER A 148 22.06 9.59 -0.91
C SER A 148 20.94 10.45 -0.30
N ASP A 149 21.31 11.49 0.42
CA ASP A 149 20.35 12.42 1.04
C ASP A 149 19.53 13.21 0.01
N VAL A 150 19.98 13.27 -1.24
CA VAL A 150 19.34 14.04 -2.31
C VAL A 150 18.86 13.19 -3.48
N LYS A 151 19.25 11.91 -3.54
CA LYS A 151 19.02 11.04 -4.71
C LYS A 151 18.48 9.68 -4.29
N ALA A 152 17.48 9.20 -5.02
CA ALA A 152 16.89 7.89 -4.81
C ALA A 152 16.63 7.15 -6.12
N VAL A 153 16.38 5.86 -6.00
CA VAL A 153 15.81 5.02 -7.04
C VAL A 153 14.42 4.57 -6.61
N ALA A 154 13.47 4.69 -7.52
CA ALA A 154 12.12 4.17 -7.35
C ALA A 154 11.85 3.10 -8.40
N ILE A 155 11.36 1.95 -7.97
CA ILE A 155 11.01 0.82 -8.83
C ILE A 155 9.53 0.53 -8.62
N THR A 156 8.74 0.55 -9.67
CA THR A 156 7.31 0.23 -9.58
C THR A 156 7.12 -1.27 -9.44
N LEU A 157 6.27 -1.68 -8.51
CA LEU A 157 5.87 -3.06 -8.29
C LEU A 157 4.67 -3.40 -9.18
N LEU A 158 4.65 -4.64 -9.70
CA LEU A 158 3.64 -5.13 -10.64
C LEU A 158 2.25 -5.30 -10.04
N HIS A 159 2.10 -5.17 -8.72
CA HIS A 159 0.81 -5.27 -8.07
C HIS A 159 -0.05 -4.05 -8.41
N ASP A 160 -1.12 -4.28 -9.18
CA ASP A 160 -2.21 -3.33 -9.32
C ASP A 160 -2.90 -3.16 -7.96
N LEU A 161 -3.25 -1.92 -7.64
CA LEU A 161 -3.91 -1.58 -6.37
C LEU A 161 -5.37 -2.06 -6.30
N TYR A 162 -5.90 -2.54 -7.42
CA TYR A 162 -7.26 -3.01 -7.63
C TYR A 162 -7.28 -4.23 -8.54
#